data_AF-A0A4D7AZ74-F1
#
_entry.id   AF-A0A4D7AZ74-F1
#
_cell.length_a   1.000
_cell.length_b   1.000
_cell.length_c   1.000
_cell.angle_alpha   90.00
_cell.angle_beta   90.00
_cell.angle_gamma   90.00
#
_symmetry.space_group_name_H-M   'P 1'
#
loop_
_entity.id
_entity.type
_entity.pdbx_description
1 polymer ?
#
loop_
_entity_poly.entity_id
_entity_poly.type
_entity_poly.pdbx_seq_one_letter_code
_entity_poly.pdbx_strand_id
1 'polypeptide(L)'
;MGGPRTEPVDAPVAGGKGARHLAVLHFRGPTGDGVRAGRNARRGRGQIVFATLAPASIAIGASSATVTAEALEEGTAGNGFLPGQLTSILDPVGGVAVTNITESSGGADIEDIELYRLRLANAYERISTGGSWAWYRETTMGVSSAIIDVAIIRPSPCFIEIYPLTATGAAGVDLRDQVAATFNTASALDIRFGDDVSVKPPIAVTSAPVVTVRVRRAASTIQADALAAATGVLDRWRQSLGSIIAPSEVEAAIRKLRGVVDAEVSAMPFQRLARNEFLVATSLTINVMDLS
;
A
#
# COMPACT_ATOMS: atom_id res chain seq x y z
N MET A 1 -7.87 54.86 12.25
CA MET A 1 -7.43 53.74 13.11
C MET A 1 -7.28 52.51 12.23
N GLY A 2 -6.12 52.35 11.58
CA GLY A 2 -5.81 51.16 10.80
C GLY A 2 -5.16 50.13 11.72
N GLY A 3 -5.86 49.06 12.03
CA GLY A 3 -5.30 47.92 12.77
C GLY A 3 -4.23 47.21 11.94
N PRO A 4 -3.22 46.59 12.58
CA PRO A 4 -2.17 45.89 11.86
C PRO A 4 -2.77 44.70 11.10
N ARG A 5 -2.56 44.67 9.78
CA ARG A 5 -2.79 43.49 8.95
C ARG A 5 -1.77 42.44 9.39
N THR A 6 -2.24 41.40 10.06
CA THR A 6 -1.48 40.17 10.22
C THR A 6 -1.27 39.58 8.84
N GLU A 7 -0.02 39.56 8.37
CA GLU A 7 0.35 38.80 7.17
C GLU A 7 -0.02 37.33 7.38
N PRO A 8 -0.54 36.64 6.35
CA PRO A 8 -0.77 35.21 6.44
C PRO A 8 0.59 34.54 6.64
N VAL A 9 0.74 33.84 7.76
CA VAL A 9 1.84 32.92 7.99
C VAL A 9 1.80 31.91 6.85
N ASP A 10 2.83 31.89 6.01
CA ASP A 10 3.01 30.91 4.95
C ASP A 10 2.84 29.51 5.55
N ALA A 11 1.69 28.89 5.28
CA ALA A 11 1.50 27.49 5.55
C ALA A 11 2.52 26.74 4.68
N PRO A 12 3.33 25.84 5.26
CA PRO A 12 4.31 25.11 4.48
C PRO A 12 3.56 24.34 3.39
N VAL A 13 3.88 24.65 2.13
CA VAL A 13 3.42 23.89 0.98
C VAL A 13 3.92 22.47 1.19
N ALA A 14 3.01 21.57 1.57
CA ALA A 14 3.28 20.16 1.74
C ALA A 14 3.54 19.53 0.35
N GLY A 15 4.73 19.76 -0.18
CA GLY A 15 5.31 18.93 -1.23
C GLY A 15 5.30 17.49 -0.73
N GLY A 16 4.77 16.57 -1.56
CA GLY A 16 4.60 15.16 -1.21
C GLY A 16 5.91 14.59 -0.66
N LYS A 17 5.96 14.39 0.66
CA LYS A 17 7.09 13.78 1.34
C LYS A 17 6.95 12.28 1.15
N GLY A 18 8.03 11.60 0.75
CA GLY A 18 8.04 10.13 0.74
C GLY A 18 7.67 9.61 2.13
N ALA A 19 6.89 8.54 2.18
CA ALA A 19 6.53 7.92 3.46
C ALA A 19 7.69 7.04 3.94
N ARG A 20 7.93 7.05 5.25
CA ARG A 20 8.96 6.25 5.91
C ARG A 20 8.35 4.94 6.42
N HIS A 21 9.11 3.86 6.34
CA HIS A 21 8.63 2.50 6.62
C HIS A 21 8.54 2.22 8.11
N LEU A 22 7.62 1.34 8.53
CA LEU A 22 7.58 0.80 9.89
C LEU A 22 7.89 -0.70 9.88
N ALA A 23 8.54 -1.17 10.94
CA ALA A 23 8.77 -2.57 11.23
C ALA A 23 8.72 -2.78 12.75
N VAL A 24 8.15 -3.90 13.20
CA VAL A 24 8.17 -4.23 14.63
C VAL A 24 9.39 -5.10 14.93
N LEU A 25 10.32 -4.55 15.73
CA LEU A 25 11.53 -5.23 16.15
C LEU A 25 11.32 -5.92 17.49
N HIS A 26 11.80 -7.16 17.57
CA HIS A 26 11.87 -7.99 18.76
C HIS A 26 13.32 -8.10 19.19
N PHE A 27 13.60 -7.68 20.42
CA PHE A 27 14.89 -7.77 21.05
C PHE A 27 14.90 -8.94 22.04
N ARG A 28 15.92 -9.81 21.98
CA ARG A 28 16.17 -10.87 22.97
C ARG A 28 17.48 -10.61 23.68
N GLY A 29 17.53 -10.83 25.00
CA GLY A 29 18.74 -10.63 25.80
C GLY A 29 18.74 -11.46 27.09
N PRO A 30 19.87 -11.50 27.82
CA PRO A 30 20.00 -12.27 29.05
C PRO A 30 19.06 -11.75 30.15
N THR A 31 18.47 -12.68 30.90
CA THR A 31 17.57 -12.41 32.02
C THR A 31 18.36 -11.81 33.19
N GLY A 32 18.08 -10.57 33.61
CA GLY A 32 18.61 -10.06 34.88
C GLY A 32 18.86 -8.56 34.95
N ASP A 33 19.18 -7.91 33.84
CA ASP A 33 19.53 -6.48 33.83
C ASP A 33 18.54 -5.67 32.98
N GLY A 34 18.17 -4.49 33.46
CA GLY A 34 17.39 -3.53 32.69
C GLY A 34 18.19 -3.02 31.50
N VAL A 35 18.21 -3.77 30.40
CA VAL A 35 19.01 -3.45 29.22
C VAL A 35 18.27 -2.44 28.34
N ARG A 36 18.84 -1.24 28.18
CA ARG A 36 18.47 -0.31 27.10
C ARG A 36 19.01 -0.87 25.79
N ALA A 37 18.18 -1.61 25.06
CA ALA A 37 18.51 -2.04 23.70
C ALA A 37 18.57 -0.79 22.81
N GLY A 38 19.67 -0.64 22.08
CA GLY A 38 20.04 0.58 21.35
C GLY A 38 19.02 1.06 20.32
N ARG A 39 19.29 2.23 19.74
CA ARG A 39 18.33 2.99 18.91
C ARG A 39 18.15 2.48 17.47
N ASN A 40 18.96 1.52 17.00
CA ASN A 40 19.11 1.26 15.56
C ASN A 40 19.32 -0.24 15.23
N ALA A 41 18.52 -0.78 14.31
CA ALA A 41 18.68 -2.09 13.70
C ALA A 41 18.90 -1.98 12.17
N ARG A 42 19.56 -2.98 11.59
CA ARG A 42 19.93 -3.09 10.18
C ARG A 42 19.79 -4.54 9.72
N ARG A 43 19.63 -4.73 8.41
CA ARG A 43 20.07 -5.97 7.76
C ARG A 43 21.58 -5.93 7.61
N GLY A 44 22.27 -7.07 7.74
CA GLY A 44 23.74 -7.16 7.63
C GLY A 44 24.35 -6.36 6.47
N ARG A 45 25.62 -5.93 6.63
CA ARG A 45 26.40 -5.02 5.75
C ARG A 45 25.59 -4.26 4.66
N GLY A 46 24.88 -3.22 5.09
CA GLY A 46 24.99 -1.93 4.40
C GLY A 46 23.87 -1.43 3.49
N GLN A 47 22.60 -1.84 3.61
CA GLN A 47 21.57 -1.26 2.70
C GLN A 47 20.49 -0.40 3.36
N ILE A 48 19.82 -0.81 4.45
CA ILE A 48 18.72 -0.01 5.02
C ILE A 48 18.75 -0.05 6.54
N VAL A 49 18.51 1.10 7.17
CA VAL A 49 18.58 1.30 8.63
C VAL A 49 17.19 1.58 9.18
N PHE A 50 16.82 0.85 10.23
CA PHE A 50 15.59 1.07 10.98
C PHE A 50 15.94 1.64 12.36
N ALA A 51 15.43 2.83 12.67
CA ALA A 51 15.57 3.47 13.97
C ALA A 51 14.34 3.21 14.83
N THR A 52 14.51 2.77 16.07
CA THR A 52 13.38 2.53 16.98
C THR A 52 12.68 3.85 17.35
N LEU A 53 11.35 3.88 17.26
CA LEU A 53 10.53 5.05 17.61
C LEU A 53 10.49 5.34 19.12
N ALA A 54 10.74 4.31 19.94
CA ALA A 54 10.81 4.40 21.38
C ALA A 54 12.05 3.63 21.89
N PRO A 55 12.62 3.98 23.05
CA PRO A 55 13.69 3.19 23.63
C PRO A 55 13.19 1.78 23.97
N ALA A 56 13.87 0.76 23.44
CA ALA A 56 13.62 -0.63 23.81
C ALA A 56 14.27 -0.93 25.16
N SER A 57 13.48 -1.36 26.15
CA SER A 57 13.98 -1.80 27.45
C SER A 57 13.50 -3.20 27.77
N ILE A 58 14.41 -4.13 28.04
CA ILE A 58 14.08 -5.46 28.55
C ILE A 58 13.94 -5.33 30.07
N ALA A 59 12.74 -5.57 30.60
CA ALA A 59 12.48 -5.50 32.04
C ALA A 59 13.21 -6.63 32.80
N ILE A 60 13.53 -6.38 34.07
CA ILE A 60 14.10 -7.40 34.96
C ILE A 60 13.13 -8.59 35.03
N GLY A 61 13.63 -9.80 34.76
CA GLY A 61 12.82 -11.02 34.70
C GLY A 61 12.18 -11.31 33.34
N ALA A 62 12.23 -10.39 32.37
CA ALA A 62 11.83 -10.63 30.99
C ALA A 62 13.04 -11.05 30.13
N SER A 63 12.82 -11.89 29.12
CA SER A 63 13.85 -12.33 28.16
C SER A 63 13.75 -11.60 26.81
N SER A 64 12.75 -10.74 26.63
CA SER A 64 12.54 -10.01 25.38
C SER A 64 11.72 -8.73 25.52
N ALA A 65 11.87 -7.83 24.56
CA ALA A 65 11.05 -6.63 24.40
C ALA A 65 10.71 -6.41 22.92
N THR A 66 9.55 -5.78 22.65
CA THR A 66 9.08 -5.49 21.29
C THR A 66 8.92 -3.98 21.12
N VAL A 67 9.45 -3.41 20.03
CA VAL A 67 9.40 -1.97 19.75
C VAL A 67 9.25 -1.72 18.25
N THR A 68 8.43 -0.74 17.90
CA THR A 68 8.28 -0.27 16.51
C THR A 68 9.50 0.54 16.08
N ALA A 69 10.00 0.30 14.88
CA ALA A 69 11.10 1.00 14.27
C ALA A 69 10.72 1.55 12.90
N GLU A 70 11.33 2.67 12.54
CA GLU A 70 11.09 3.40 11.31
C GLU A 70 12.33 3.38 10.42
N ALA A 71 12.19 3.17 9.11
CA ALA A 71 13.33 3.29 8.20
C ALA A 71 13.84 4.74 8.13
N LEU A 72 15.16 4.91 8.16
CA LEU A 72 15.80 6.22 8.02
C LEU A 72 15.75 6.76 6.58
N GLU A 73 15.69 5.87 5.60
CA GLU A 73 15.54 6.24 4.19
C GLU A 73 14.06 6.24 3.81
N GLU A 74 13.64 7.31 3.13
CA GLU A 74 12.31 7.45 2.52
C GLU A 74 12.26 6.61 1.23
N GLY A 75 11.07 6.15 0.84
CA GLY A 75 10.85 5.45 -0.42
C GLY A 75 10.24 4.07 -0.27
N THR A 76 10.41 3.21 -1.28
CA THR A 76 9.90 1.82 -1.26
C THR A 76 10.95 0.78 -0.82
N ALA A 77 12.22 1.17 -0.74
CA ALA A 77 13.35 0.26 -0.53
C ALA A 77 13.25 -0.54 0.79
N GLY A 78 12.65 0.03 1.83
CA GLY A 78 12.51 -0.59 3.15
C GLY A 78 11.31 -1.52 3.31
N ASN A 79 10.49 -1.75 2.27
CA ASN A 79 9.33 -2.65 2.32
C ASN A 79 9.72 -4.12 2.06
N GLY A 80 8.90 -5.04 2.55
CA GLY A 80 8.98 -6.47 2.18
C GLY A 80 10.01 -7.29 2.94
N PHE A 81 10.59 -6.77 4.03
CA PHE A 81 11.48 -7.56 4.88
C PHE A 81 10.64 -8.54 5.69
N LEU A 82 10.66 -9.82 5.31
CA LEU A 82 9.95 -10.88 6.01
C LEU A 82 10.43 -11.03 7.46
N PRO A 83 9.61 -11.58 8.37
CA PRO A 83 10.00 -11.86 9.74
C PRO A 83 11.36 -12.60 9.83
N GLY A 84 12.25 -12.12 10.69
CA GLY A 84 13.60 -12.67 10.89
C GLY A 84 14.67 -12.19 9.90
N GLN A 85 14.37 -11.27 8.99
CA GLN A 85 15.37 -10.74 8.04
C GLN A 85 16.16 -9.53 8.57
N LEU A 86 15.64 -8.79 9.55
CA LEU A 86 16.32 -7.65 10.20
C LEU A 86 17.08 -8.12 11.45
N THR A 87 18.34 -8.52 11.29
CA THR A 87 19.09 -9.27 12.34
C THR A 87 20.30 -8.56 12.94
N SER A 88 20.76 -7.45 12.36
CA SER A 88 21.97 -6.75 12.80
C SER A 88 21.61 -5.52 13.63
N ILE A 89 22.32 -5.29 14.73
CA ILE A 89 22.20 -4.03 15.49
C ILE A 89 23.33 -3.10 15.03
N LEU A 90 23.05 -1.82 14.81
CA LEU A 90 24.10 -0.85 14.42
C LEU A 90 25.00 -0.49 15.62
N ASP A 91 24.39 -0.33 16.80
CA ASP A 91 25.06 -0.09 18.08
C ASP A 91 24.86 -1.30 19.00
N PRO A 92 25.65 -2.38 18.86
CA PRO A 92 25.41 -3.63 19.55
C PRO A 92 25.56 -3.48 21.06
N VAL A 93 24.58 -4.02 21.79
CA VAL A 93 24.65 -4.20 23.25
C VAL A 93 24.97 -5.67 23.51
N GLY A 94 25.93 -5.95 24.39
CA GLY A 94 26.38 -7.31 24.68
C GLY A 94 25.22 -8.24 25.05
N GLY A 95 25.11 -9.38 24.38
CA GLY A 95 24.07 -10.39 24.63
C GLY A 95 22.69 -10.07 24.07
N VAL A 96 22.50 -8.95 23.38
CA VAL A 96 21.20 -8.58 22.77
C VAL A 96 21.19 -8.90 21.28
N ALA A 97 20.18 -9.66 20.84
CA ALA A 97 19.87 -9.91 19.43
C ALA A 97 18.58 -9.17 19.05
N VAL A 98 18.49 -8.76 17.78
CA VAL A 98 17.27 -8.14 17.21
C VAL A 98 16.77 -8.99 16.04
N THR A 99 15.45 -9.11 15.91
CA THR A 99 14.76 -9.70 14.76
C THR A 99 13.46 -8.97 14.53
N ASN A 100 13.05 -8.72 13.28
CA ASN A 100 11.68 -8.28 13.03
C ASN A 100 10.69 -9.44 13.16
N ILE A 101 9.52 -9.17 13.73
CA ILE A 101 8.43 -10.16 13.87
C ILE A 101 7.30 -9.96 12.86
N THR A 102 7.23 -8.77 12.26
CA THR A 102 6.30 -8.45 11.16
C THR A 102 7.07 -8.19 9.88
N GLU A 103 6.40 -8.36 8.74
CA GLU A 103 6.91 -7.87 7.47
C GLU A 103 7.00 -6.34 7.50
N SER A 104 8.09 -5.74 7.04
CA SER A 104 8.20 -4.28 6.98
C SER A 104 7.29 -3.70 5.89
N SER A 105 6.59 -2.61 6.21
CA SER A 105 5.61 -2.02 5.31
C SER A 105 5.49 -0.49 5.47
N GLY A 106 4.71 0.14 4.59
CA GLY A 106 4.24 1.52 4.76
C GLY A 106 5.10 2.63 4.16
N GLY A 107 6.31 2.35 3.69
CA GLY A 107 7.08 3.37 2.97
C GLY A 107 6.66 3.48 1.51
N ALA A 108 6.75 4.69 0.98
CA ALA A 108 6.36 5.02 -0.37
C ALA A 108 7.27 6.07 -0.97
N ASP A 109 7.49 5.95 -2.28
CA ASP A 109 8.21 6.94 -3.06
C ASP A 109 7.38 8.24 -3.18
N ILE A 110 7.97 9.22 -3.86
CA ILE A 110 7.31 10.48 -4.17
C ILE A 110 6.00 10.17 -4.93
N GLU A 111 4.93 10.85 -4.53
CA GLU A 111 3.60 10.75 -5.14
C GLU A 111 3.68 11.01 -6.66
N ASP A 112 2.95 10.20 -7.44
CA ASP A 112 2.84 10.39 -8.89
C ASP A 112 2.21 11.76 -9.23
N ILE A 113 2.62 12.37 -10.35
CA ILE A 113 2.19 13.73 -10.70
C ILE A 113 0.68 13.84 -10.96
N GLU A 114 0.05 12.81 -11.52
CA GLU A 114 -1.39 12.81 -11.77
C GLU A 114 -2.16 12.59 -10.46
N LEU A 115 -1.65 11.73 -9.57
CA LEU A 115 -2.20 11.57 -8.23
C LEU A 115 -2.09 12.88 -7.43
N TYR A 116 -0.95 13.57 -7.51
CA TYR A 116 -0.75 14.87 -6.88
C TYR A 116 -1.73 15.94 -7.41
N ARG A 117 -1.96 15.98 -8.73
CA ARG A 117 -2.95 16.87 -9.35
C ARG A 117 -4.36 16.59 -8.85
N LEU A 118 -4.74 15.30 -8.78
CA LEU A 118 -6.02 14.86 -8.24
C LEU A 118 -6.19 15.27 -6.78
N ARG A 119 -5.16 15.07 -5.95
CA ARG A 119 -5.18 15.45 -4.53
C ARG A 119 -5.37 16.97 -4.35
N LEU A 120 -4.73 17.77 -5.20
CA LEU A 120 -4.91 19.23 -5.18
C LEU A 120 -6.34 19.63 -5.59
N ALA A 121 -6.86 19.02 -6.66
CA ALA A 121 -8.23 19.28 -7.11
C ALA A 121 -9.27 18.91 -6.03
N ASN A 122 -9.04 17.81 -5.31
CA ASN A 122 -9.93 17.30 -4.28
C ASN A 122 -9.67 17.91 -2.89
N ALA A 123 -8.72 18.83 -2.74
CA ALA A 123 -8.34 19.38 -1.43
C ALA A 123 -9.52 20.01 -0.67
N TYR A 124 -10.47 20.60 -1.39
CA TYR A 124 -11.67 21.21 -0.79
C TYR A 124 -12.60 20.18 -0.13
N GLU A 125 -12.59 18.92 -0.55
CA GLU A 125 -13.38 17.85 0.09
C GLU A 125 -12.94 17.58 1.53
N ARG A 126 -11.69 17.91 1.88
CA ARG A 126 -11.15 17.75 3.24
C ARG A 126 -11.57 18.86 4.20
N ILE A 127 -12.05 19.99 3.70
CA ILE A 127 -12.46 21.15 4.51
C ILE A 127 -13.75 20.85 5.26
N SER A 128 -14.68 20.13 4.63
CA SER A 128 -15.94 19.75 5.27
C SER A 128 -15.74 18.58 6.21
N THR A 129 -15.92 18.77 7.51
CA THR A 129 -15.92 17.68 8.50
C THR A 129 -17.24 16.92 8.57
N GLY A 130 -18.15 17.15 7.61
CA GLY A 130 -19.52 16.62 7.61
C GLY A 130 -19.67 15.13 7.28
N GLY A 131 -18.58 14.34 7.33
CA GLY A 131 -18.63 12.90 7.08
C GLY A 131 -19.10 12.52 5.67
N SER A 132 -18.77 13.34 4.65
CA SER A 132 -19.09 13.00 3.26
C SER A 132 -18.26 11.80 2.80
N TRP A 133 -18.75 11.08 1.78
CA TRP A 133 -18.00 9.97 1.18
C TRP A 133 -16.62 10.43 0.68
N ALA A 134 -16.58 11.60 0.03
CA ALA A 134 -15.35 12.19 -0.49
C ALA A 134 -14.38 12.60 0.63
N TRP A 135 -14.89 13.09 1.76
CA TRP A 135 -14.06 13.44 2.91
C TRP A 135 -13.30 12.21 3.45
N TYR A 136 -13.97 11.08 3.66
CA TYR A 136 -13.30 9.84 4.10
C TYR A 136 -12.24 9.37 3.09
N ARG A 137 -12.58 9.41 1.80
CA ARG A 137 -11.66 9.02 0.73
C ARG A 137 -10.41 9.89 0.73
N GLU A 138 -10.57 11.20 0.64
CA GLU A 138 -9.45 12.14 0.49
C GLU A 138 -8.63 12.28 1.78
N THR A 139 -9.26 12.12 2.95
CA THR A 139 -8.55 12.02 4.23
C THR A 139 -7.69 10.77 4.27
N THR A 140 -8.21 9.61 3.81
CA THR A 140 -7.44 8.36 3.73
C THR A 140 -6.29 8.45 2.72
N MET A 141 -6.54 8.96 1.51
CA MET A 141 -5.52 9.19 0.49
C MET A 141 -4.41 10.13 0.97
N GLY A 142 -4.76 11.10 1.82
CA GLY A 142 -3.81 12.05 2.39
C GLY A 142 -2.86 11.47 3.43
N VAL A 143 -3.05 10.22 3.90
CA VAL A 143 -2.20 9.59 4.92
C VAL A 143 -0.84 9.17 4.35
N SER A 144 -0.82 8.59 3.14
CA SER A 144 0.41 8.10 2.52
C SER A 144 0.30 8.07 1.01
N SER A 145 1.37 8.44 0.31
CA SER A 145 1.51 8.29 -1.14
C SER A 145 1.49 6.82 -1.60
N ALA A 146 1.59 5.85 -0.68
CA ALA A 146 1.45 4.43 -0.99
C ALA A 146 0.02 4.05 -1.42
N ILE A 147 -0.98 4.80 -0.96
CA ILE A 147 -2.39 4.51 -1.17
C ILE A 147 -2.79 5.04 -2.56
N ILE A 148 -3.16 4.12 -3.45
CA ILE A 148 -3.51 4.43 -4.85
C ILE A 148 -5.01 4.46 -5.09
N ASP A 149 -5.78 3.75 -4.26
CA ASP A 149 -7.24 3.75 -4.29
C ASP A 149 -7.82 3.40 -2.92
N VAL A 150 -9.06 3.82 -2.68
CA VAL A 150 -9.76 3.61 -1.40
C VAL A 150 -11.23 3.37 -1.66
N ALA A 151 -11.77 2.28 -1.10
CA ALA A 151 -13.21 2.07 -1.05
C ALA A 151 -13.77 2.42 0.33
N ILE A 152 -14.83 3.21 0.33
CA ILE A 152 -15.60 3.56 1.52
C ILE A 152 -16.95 2.87 1.43
N ILE A 153 -17.26 2.01 2.41
CA ILE A 153 -18.51 1.25 2.50
C ILE A 153 -19.20 1.63 3.81
N ARG A 154 -20.51 1.86 3.74
CA ARG A 154 -21.36 2.13 4.90
C ARG A 154 -22.33 0.96 5.10
N PRO A 155 -21.97 -0.08 5.86
CA PRO A 155 -22.84 -1.22 6.10
C PRO A 155 -24.12 -0.85 6.84
N SER A 156 -24.06 0.12 7.74
CA SER A 156 -25.19 0.63 8.53
C SER A 156 -24.98 2.10 8.90
N PRO A 157 -26.03 2.81 9.35
CA PRO A 157 -25.88 4.18 9.82
C PRO A 157 -24.82 4.26 10.92
N CYS A 158 -23.95 5.25 10.84
CA CYS A 158 -22.84 5.44 11.78
C CYS A 158 -21.74 4.37 11.77
N PHE A 159 -21.72 3.42 10.82
CA PHE A 159 -20.60 2.49 10.68
C PHE A 159 -19.96 2.67 9.31
N ILE A 160 -18.67 2.98 9.29
CA ILE A 160 -17.90 3.24 8.07
C ILE A 160 -16.75 2.25 8.00
N GLU A 161 -16.62 1.60 6.86
CA GLU A 161 -15.52 0.70 6.54
C GLU A 161 -14.66 1.31 5.44
N ILE A 162 -13.36 1.40 5.69
CA ILE A 162 -12.37 1.97 4.79
C ILE A 162 -11.43 0.84 4.33
N TYR A 163 -11.29 0.70 3.02
CA TYR A 163 -10.47 -0.33 2.38
C TYR A 163 -9.37 0.33 1.53
N PRO A 164 -8.19 0.61 2.10
CA PRO A 164 -7.08 1.22 1.36
C PRO A 164 -6.30 0.18 0.53
N LEU A 165 -6.07 0.51 -0.75
CA LEU A 165 -5.31 -0.27 -1.72
C LEU A 165 -3.97 0.45 -2.04
N THR A 166 -2.89 -0.31 -2.13
CA THR A 166 -1.56 0.14 -2.57
C THR A 166 -1.18 -0.51 -3.91
N ALA A 167 -0.13 0.00 -4.56
CA ALA A 167 0.38 -0.57 -5.81
C ALA A 167 0.78 -2.05 -5.69
N THR A 168 1.18 -2.49 -4.49
CA THR A 168 1.56 -3.88 -4.22
C THR A 168 0.38 -4.77 -3.85
N GLY A 169 -0.78 -4.21 -3.46
CA GLY A 169 -1.98 -4.94 -3.06
C GLY A 169 -2.68 -4.28 -1.87
N ALA A 170 -3.28 -5.08 -0.99
CA ALA A 170 -3.89 -4.55 0.22
C ALA A 170 -2.86 -3.83 1.10
N ALA A 171 -3.24 -2.68 1.68
CA ALA A 171 -2.37 -1.97 2.63
C ALA A 171 -2.01 -2.86 3.82
N GLY A 172 -0.75 -2.83 4.26
CA GLY A 172 -0.25 -3.55 5.44
C GLY A 172 -0.87 -3.07 6.76
N VAL A 173 -0.66 -3.81 7.85
CA VAL A 173 -1.23 -3.49 9.17
C VAL A 173 -0.83 -2.09 9.61
N ASP A 174 0.46 -1.76 9.53
CA ASP A 174 0.98 -0.47 9.99
C ASP A 174 0.34 0.72 9.27
N LEU A 175 0.18 0.62 7.94
CA LEU A 175 -0.45 1.67 7.15
C LEU A 175 -1.95 1.79 7.47
N ARG A 176 -2.65 0.68 7.69
CA ARG A 176 -4.06 0.70 8.12
C ARG A 176 -4.22 1.31 9.51
N ASP A 177 -3.28 1.07 10.42
CA ASP A 177 -3.30 1.64 11.76
C ASP A 177 -3.06 3.17 11.72
N GLN A 178 -2.19 3.65 10.84
CA GLN A 178 -2.01 5.09 10.58
C GLN A 178 -3.31 5.74 10.06
N VAL A 179 -3.99 5.07 9.12
CA VAL A 179 -5.29 5.52 8.62
C VAL A 179 -6.32 5.53 9.76
N ALA A 180 -6.42 4.47 10.55
CA ALA A 180 -7.36 4.38 11.67
C ALA A 180 -7.10 5.47 12.72
N ALA A 181 -5.84 5.77 13.02
CA ALA A 181 -5.45 6.84 13.94
C ALA A 181 -5.90 8.22 13.46
N THR A 182 -5.96 8.45 12.15
CA THR A 182 -6.43 9.72 11.56
C THR A 182 -7.92 9.98 11.84
N PHE A 183 -8.72 8.91 11.97
CA PHE A 183 -10.14 8.99 12.30
C PHE A 183 -10.44 8.77 13.79
N ASN A 184 -9.43 8.50 14.61
CA ASN A 184 -9.61 8.30 16.04
C ASN A 184 -9.79 9.64 16.78
N THR A 185 -11.03 9.92 17.15
CA THR A 185 -11.48 11.18 17.74
C THR A 185 -11.12 11.36 19.21
N ALA A 186 -10.47 10.38 19.85
CA ALA A 186 -10.07 10.49 21.26
C ALA A 186 -8.99 11.57 21.52
N SER A 187 -8.29 12.05 20.48
CA SER A 187 -7.19 13.02 20.66
C SER A 187 -7.17 14.20 19.67
N ALA A 188 -7.90 14.13 18.55
CA ALA A 188 -7.67 15.05 17.43
C ALA A 188 -8.77 16.12 17.20
N LEU A 189 -10.01 15.93 17.66
CA LEU A 189 -11.13 16.78 17.24
C LEU A 189 -12.16 16.95 18.38
N ASP A 190 -12.42 18.20 18.79
CA ASP A 190 -13.60 18.63 19.58
C ASP A 190 -14.93 18.44 18.79
N ILE A 191 -14.83 17.81 17.61
CA ILE A 191 -15.91 17.49 16.69
C ILE A 191 -16.31 16.05 16.97
N ARG A 192 -17.44 15.87 17.67
CA ARG A 192 -18.00 14.55 17.95
C ARG A 192 -18.50 13.93 16.64
N PHE A 193 -17.69 13.05 16.05
CA PHE A 193 -18.17 12.14 15.01
C PHE A 193 -19.06 11.09 15.67
N GLY A 194 -20.27 10.92 15.13
CA GLY A 194 -21.16 9.82 15.49
C GLY A 194 -20.81 8.52 14.80
N ASP A 195 -19.84 8.54 13.87
CA ASP A 195 -19.46 7.40 13.04
C ASP A 195 -18.33 6.58 13.70
N ASP A 196 -18.53 5.27 13.74
CA ASP A 196 -17.54 4.24 14.06
C ASP A 196 -16.81 3.85 12.77
N VAL A 197 -15.52 4.18 12.70
CA VAL A 197 -14.68 3.99 11.51
C VAL A 197 -13.77 2.79 11.71
N SER A 198 -13.90 1.80 10.84
CA SER A 198 -13.03 0.62 10.79
C SER A 198 -12.21 0.60 9.50
N VAL A 199 -10.92 0.31 9.61
CA VAL A 199 -10.01 0.19 8.47
C VAL A 199 -9.69 -1.29 8.24
N LYS A 200 -10.06 -1.82 7.07
CA LYS A 200 -9.97 -3.24 6.74
C LYS A 200 -9.12 -3.44 5.47
N PRO A 201 -8.40 -4.56 5.32
CA PRO A 201 -7.72 -4.86 4.08
C PRO A 201 -8.75 -5.12 2.95
N PRO A 202 -8.52 -4.61 1.72
CA PRO A 202 -9.24 -5.06 0.54
C PRO A 202 -9.13 -6.58 0.31
N ILE A 203 -10.12 -7.16 -0.34
CA ILE A 203 -10.20 -8.60 -0.62
C ILE A 203 -9.57 -8.88 -1.99
N ALA A 204 -8.58 -9.78 -2.03
CA ALA A 204 -7.95 -10.21 -3.27
C ALA A 204 -8.78 -11.30 -3.97
N VAL A 205 -9.28 -11.00 -5.16
CA VAL A 205 -9.94 -11.98 -6.03
C VAL A 205 -8.91 -12.55 -7.00
N THR A 206 -8.57 -13.82 -6.80
CA THR A 206 -7.52 -14.48 -7.58
C THR A 206 -8.05 -15.01 -8.91
N SER A 207 -7.23 -14.92 -9.96
CA SER A 207 -7.54 -15.48 -11.27
C SER A 207 -6.27 -15.99 -11.97
N ALA A 208 -6.42 -17.01 -12.81
CA ALA A 208 -5.34 -17.58 -13.61
C ALA A 208 -5.74 -17.58 -15.10
N PRO A 209 -5.80 -16.40 -15.75
CA PRO A 209 -6.23 -16.28 -17.13
C PRO A 209 -5.34 -17.08 -18.09
N VAL A 210 -5.99 -17.78 -19.03
CA VAL A 210 -5.35 -18.49 -20.13
C VAL A 210 -5.80 -17.84 -21.44
N VAL A 211 -4.85 -17.25 -22.15
CA VAL A 211 -5.09 -16.52 -23.39
C VAL A 211 -4.61 -17.34 -24.57
N THR A 212 -5.49 -17.56 -25.54
CA THR A 212 -5.15 -18.20 -26.81
C THR A 212 -5.14 -17.15 -27.90
N VAL A 213 -3.98 -16.91 -28.51
CA VAL A 213 -3.76 -15.94 -29.58
C VAL A 213 -3.63 -16.68 -30.90
N ARG A 214 -4.52 -16.40 -31.85
CA ARG A 214 -4.53 -16.99 -33.19
C ARG A 214 -3.89 -16.01 -34.17
N VAL A 215 -2.84 -16.45 -34.86
CA VAL A 215 -2.07 -15.65 -35.82
C VAL A 215 -2.05 -16.32 -37.19
N ARG A 216 -1.92 -15.54 -38.28
CA ARG A 216 -1.76 -16.13 -39.63
C ARG A 216 -0.38 -16.71 -39.89
N ARG A 217 0.61 -16.18 -39.19
CA ARG A 217 2.01 -16.60 -39.25
C ARG A 217 2.67 -16.17 -37.95
N ALA A 218 3.26 -17.10 -37.22
CA ALA A 218 3.92 -16.80 -35.97
C ALA A 218 5.16 -15.92 -36.21
N ALA A 219 5.17 -14.76 -35.54
CA ALA A 219 6.37 -13.95 -35.36
C ALA A 219 6.98 -14.27 -33.99
N SER A 220 8.30 -14.22 -33.87
CA SER A 220 8.98 -14.56 -32.60
C SER A 220 8.65 -13.60 -31.45
N THR A 221 8.14 -12.38 -31.73
CA THR A 221 7.80 -11.39 -30.70
C THR A 221 6.37 -11.50 -30.20
N ILE A 222 5.48 -12.19 -30.91
CA ILE A 222 4.03 -12.07 -30.66
C ILE A 222 3.63 -12.54 -29.25
N GLN A 223 4.31 -13.56 -28.73
CA GLN A 223 4.06 -14.06 -27.39
C GLN A 223 4.42 -13.02 -26.33
N ALA A 224 5.56 -12.34 -26.49
CA ALA A 224 6.00 -11.29 -25.57
C ALA A 224 5.10 -10.05 -25.66
N ASP A 225 4.71 -9.66 -26.89
CA ASP A 225 3.82 -8.53 -27.13
C ASP A 225 2.41 -8.79 -26.53
N ALA A 226 1.87 -10.00 -26.72
CA ALA A 226 0.59 -10.41 -26.15
C ALA A 226 0.62 -10.49 -24.62
N LEU A 227 1.73 -10.98 -24.05
CA LEU A 227 1.95 -10.98 -22.61
C LEU A 227 1.93 -9.56 -22.06
N ALA A 228 2.69 -8.63 -22.65
CA ALA A 228 2.74 -7.24 -22.22
C ALA A 228 1.37 -6.55 -22.31
N ALA A 229 0.63 -6.76 -23.40
CA ALA A 229 -0.71 -6.21 -23.59
C ALA A 229 -1.70 -6.72 -22.55
N ALA A 230 -1.71 -8.03 -22.28
CA ALA A 230 -2.57 -8.65 -21.27
C ALA A 230 -2.19 -8.16 -19.86
N THR A 231 -0.91 -8.17 -19.50
CA THR A 231 -0.42 -7.68 -18.21
C THR A 231 -0.81 -6.23 -17.97
N GLY A 232 -0.70 -5.35 -18.97
CA GLY A 232 -1.12 -3.96 -18.83
C GLY A 232 -2.61 -3.78 -18.52
N VAL A 233 -3.49 -4.64 -19.04
CA VAL A 233 -4.93 -4.62 -18.68
C VAL A 233 -5.13 -5.14 -17.26
N LEU A 234 -4.49 -6.26 -16.91
CA LEU A 234 -4.59 -6.87 -15.58
C LEU A 234 -4.06 -5.94 -14.48
N ASP A 235 -2.97 -5.22 -14.73
CA ASP A 235 -2.37 -4.29 -13.78
C ASP A 235 -3.30 -3.10 -13.49
N ARG A 236 -4.00 -2.57 -14.51
CA ARG A 236 -5.02 -1.52 -14.29
C ARG A 236 -6.15 -2.01 -13.38
N TRP A 237 -6.65 -3.22 -13.60
CA TRP A 237 -7.68 -3.82 -12.74
C TRP A 237 -7.16 -4.16 -11.34
N ARG A 238 -5.89 -4.55 -11.21
CA ARG A 238 -5.25 -4.78 -9.91
C ARG A 238 -5.10 -3.50 -9.08
N GLN A 239 -4.89 -2.36 -9.75
CA GLN A 239 -4.67 -1.05 -9.14
C GLN A 239 -5.95 -0.28 -8.78
N SER A 240 -7.13 -0.90 -8.93
CA SER A 240 -8.42 -0.26 -8.67
C SER A 240 -9.38 -1.21 -7.98
N LEU A 241 -10.17 -0.66 -7.05
CA LEU A 241 -11.17 -1.42 -6.30
C LEU A 241 -12.51 -1.48 -7.06
N GLY A 242 -13.22 -2.61 -6.98
CA GLY A 242 -14.54 -2.77 -7.60
C GLY A 242 -14.52 -2.74 -9.13
N SER A 243 -13.38 -3.09 -9.73
CA SER A 243 -13.21 -3.17 -11.17
C SER A 243 -14.20 -4.13 -11.84
N ILE A 244 -14.62 -3.77 -13.05
CA ILE A 244 -15.39 -4.66 -13.92
C ILE A 244 -14.38 -5.48 -14.72
N ILE A 245 -14.31 -6.78 -14.44
CA ILE A 245 -13.43 -7.72 -15.14
C ILE A 245 -14.15 -8.15 -16.41
N ALA A 246 -13.65 -7.65 -17.54
CA ALA A 246 -14.20 -7.93 -18.85
C ALA A 246 -13.12 -8.60 -19.72
N PRO A 247 -13.19 -9.93 -19.94
CA PRO A 247 -12.20 -10.65 -20.74
C PRO A 247 -12.03 -10.06 -22.15
N SER A 248 -13.11 -9.49 -22.69
CA SER A 248 -13.13 -8.76 -23.95
C SER A 248 -12.18 -7.56 -24.00
N GLU A 249 -11.83 -6.92 -22.88
CA GLU A 249 -10.82 -5.86 -22.85
C GLU A 249 -9.42 -6.40 -23.12
N VAL A 250 -9.09 -7.57 -22.55
CA VAL A 250 -7.82 -8.26 -22.80
C VAL A 250 -7.75 -8.72 -24.26
N GLU A 251 -8.83 -9.32 -24.76
CA GLU A 251 -8.93 -9.70 -26.18
C GLU A 251 -8.77 -8.49 -27.11
N ALA A 252 -9.42 -7.38 -26.80
CA ALA A 252 -9.34 -6.16 -27.58
C ALA A 252 -7.93 -5.54 -27.53
N ALA A 253 -7.23 -5.61 -26.40
CA ALA A 253 -5.85 -5.14 -26.29
C ALA A 253 -4.91 -5.98 -27.18
N ILE A 254 -5.08 -7.31 -27.19
CA ILE A 254 -4.25 -8.22 -27.98
C ILE A 254 -4.58 -8.14 -29.47
N ARG A 255 -5.85 -7.99 -29.85
CA ARG A 255 -6.27 -7.84 -31.26
C ARG A 255 -5.69 -6.58 -31.93
N LYS A 256 -5.20 -5.60 -31.17
CA LYS A 256 -4.49 -4.43 -31.72
C LYS A 256 -3.07 -4.75 -32.18
N LEU A 257 -2.51 -5.89 -31.77
CA LEU A 257 -1.16 -6.31 -32.14
C LEU A 257 -1.12 -6.75 -33.60
N ARG A 258 -0.04 -6.39 -34.29
CA ARG A 258 0.14 -6.71 -35.71
C ARG A 258 0.26 -8.22 -35.91
N GLY A 259 -0.58 -8.79 -36.77
CA GLY A 259 -0.53 -10.21 -37.14
C GLY A 259 -1.46 -11.12 -36.35
N VAL A 260 -2.13 -10.58 -35.32
CA VAL A 260 -3.21 -11.29 -34.60
C VAL A 260 -4.47 -11.29 -35.46
N VAL A 261 -5.06 -12.47 -35.63
CA VAL A 261 -6.37 -12.66 -36.27
C VAL A 261 -7.46 -12.63 -35.20
N ASP A 262 -7.22 -13.36 -34.12
CA ASP A 262 -8.18 -13.51 -33.04
C ASP A 262 -7.46 -13.78 -31.71
N ALA A 263 -8.12 -13.44 -30.61
CA ALA A 263 -7.67 -13.70 -29.26
C ALA A 263 -8.87 -14.13 -28.43
N GLU A 264 -8.69 -15.17 -27.62
CA GLU A 264 -9.72 -15.74 -26.77
C GLU A 264 -9.16 -15.92 -25.36
N VAL A 265 -9.90 -15.42 -24.37
CA VAL A 265 -9.52 -15.53 -22.95
C VAL A 265 -10.40 -16.57 -22.28
N SER A 266 -9.78 -17.55 -21.63
CA SER A 266 -10.43 -18.56 -20.79
C SER A 266 -9.93 -18.47 -19.34
N ALA A 267 -10.62 -19.18 -18.43
CA ALA A 267 -10.37 -19.15 -16.98
C ALA A 267 -10.48 -17.75 -16.32
N MET A 268 -11.19 -16.83 -16.97
CA MET A 268 -11.54 -15.52 -16.45
C MET A 268 -12.92 -15.15 -17.00
N PRO A 269 -14.02 -15.33 -16.24
CA PRO A 269 -15.35 -14.94 -16.70
C PRO A 269 -15.55 -13.42 -16.56
N PHE A 270 -16.54 -12.89 -17.28
CA PHE A 270 -17.02 -11.54 -17.02
C PHE A 270 -17.59 -11.46 -15.60
N GLN A 271 -17.08 -10.54 -14.79
CA GLN A 271 -17.56 -10.34 -13.43
C GLN A 271 -17.34 -8.90 -12.98
N ARG A 272 -18.26 -8.37 -12.17
CA ARG A 272 -18.06 -7.11 -11.45
C ARG A 272 -17.62 -7.42 -10.03
N LEU A 273 -16.41 -6.98 -9.67
CA LEU A 273 -15.89 -7.14 -8.31
C LEU A 273 -16.69 -6.27 -7.32
N ALA A 274 -16.76 -6.71 -6.07
CA ALA A 274 -17.32 -5.88 -5.00
C ALA A 274 -16.46 -4.63 -4.79
N ARG A 275 -17.04 -3.57 -4.20
CA ARG A 275 -16.33 -2.30 -4.01
C ARG A 275 -15.06 -2.42 -3.17
N ASN A 276 -14.94 -3.44 -2.33
CA ASN A 276 -13.75 -3.71 -1.51
C ASN A 276 -12.84 -4.81 -2.09
N GLU A 277 -13.11 -5.29 -3.30
CA GLU A 277 -12.36 -6.34 -3.97
C GLU A 277 -11.44 -5.77 -5.06
N PHE A 278 -10.28 -6.39 -5.25
CA PHE A 278 -9.34 -6.09 -6.34
C PHE A 278 -8.82 -7.38 -6.97
N LEU A 279 -8.36 -7.30 -8.21
CA LEU A 279 -7.87 -8.46 -8.97
C LEU A 279 -6.43 -8.83 -8.58
N VAL A 280 -6.17 -10.12 -8.41
CA VAL A 280 -4.82 -10.68 -8.34
C VAL A 280 -4.67 -11.79 -9.37
N ALA A 281 -3.85 -11.57 -10.40
CA ALA A 281 -3.49 -12.62 -11.34
C ALA A 281 -2.40 -13.51 -10.73
N THR A 282 -2.70 -14.77 -10.46
CA THR A 282 -1.74 -15.73 -9.89
C THR A 282 -0.79 -16.27 -10.96
N SER A 283 -1.28 -16.39 -12.19
CA SER A 283 -0.50 -16.73 -13.37
C SER A 283 -1.19 -16.18 -14.62
N LEU A 284 -0.43 -15.98 -15.69
CA LEU A 284 -0.93 -15.59 -17.00
C LEU A 284 -0.28 -16.48 -18.04
N THR A 285 -1.08 -17.31 -18.70
CA THR A 285 -0.59 -18.24 -19.73
C THR A 285 -0.97 -17.72 -21.11
N ILE A 286 0.01 -17.59 -22.01
CA ILE A 286 -0.21 -17.18 -23.41
C ILE A 286 0.10 -18.37 -24.33
N ASN A 287 -0.90 -18.85 -25.05
CA ASN A 287 -0.77 -19.86 -26.10
C ASN A 287 -0.87 -19.21 -27.47
N VAL A 288 0.13 -19.40 -28.32
CA VAL A 288 0.11 -18.88 -29.70
C VAL A 288 -0.20 -20.03 -30.65
N MET A 289 -1.27 -19.90 -31.43
CA MET A 289 -1.66 -20.84 -32.47
C MET A 289 -1.40 -20.23 -33.84
N ASP A 290 -0.53 -20.90 -34.62
CA ASP A 290 -0.32 -20.56 -36.02
C ASP A 290 -1.40 -21.22 -36.89
N LEU A 291 -1.97 -20.44 -37.80
CA LEU A 291 -3.02 -20.87 -38.73
C LEU A 291 -2.49 -21.14 -40.15
N SER A 292 -1.18 -21.01 -40.37
CA SER A 292 -0.52 -21.24 -41.67
C SER A 292 -0.46 -22.70 -42.07
#